data_AF-A0A9N9KBI8-F1
#
_entry.id   AF-A0A9N9KBI8-F1
#
_cell.length_a   1.000
_cell.length_b   1.000
_cell.length_c   1.000
_cell.angle_alpha   90.00
_cell.angle_beta   90.00
_cell.angle_gamma   90.00
#
_symmetry.space_group_name_H-M   'P 1'
#
loop_
_entity.id
_entity.type
_entity.pdbx_description
1 polymer ?
#
loop_
_entity_poly.entity_id
_entity_poly.type
_entity_poly.pdbx_seq_one_letter_code
_entity_poly.pdbx_strand_id
1 'polypeptide(L)' 'MKDNQNTNNRNGETLEQIVLNVGGIRYETYRSTLTSYPNTLLGTMFAERNKALLHPINGNEYFIDRN' A
#
# COMPACT_ATOMS: atom_id res chain seq x y z
N MET A 1 -20.98 -29.99 2.41
CA MET A 1 -19.60 -29.55 2.73
C MET A 1 -19.43 -28.18 2.09
N LYS A 2 -18.99 -27.16 2.85
CA LYS A 2 -18.85 -25.80 2.33
C LYS A 2 -17.47 -25.68 1.70
N ASP A 3 -17.42 -25.42 0.39
CA ASP A 3 -16.17 -25.20 -0.33
C ASP A 3 -15.57 -23.86 0.12
N ASN A 4 -14.47 -23.95 0.86
CA ASN A 4 -13.69 -22.83 1.34
C ASN A 4 -12.80 -22.30 0.20
N GLN A 5 -13.34 -21.38 -0.59
CA GLN A 5 -12.56 -20.62 -1.57
C GLN A 5 -11.75 -19.54 -0.86
N ASN A 6 -10.62 -19.92 -0.27
CA ASN A 6 -9.56 -18.99 0.11
C ASN A 6 -8.29 -19.34 -0.66
N THR A 7 -8.36 -19.25 -1.99
CA THR A 7 -7.23 -19.47 -2.88
C THR A 7 -6.69 -18.13 -3.38
N ASN A 8 -5.48 -17.80 -2.91
CA ASN A 8 -4.43 -17.11 -3.67
C ASN A 8 -4.63 -15.64 -4.11
N ASN A 9 -4.90 -14.72 -3.17
CA ASN A 9 -4.75 -13.28 -3.46
C ASN A 9 -3.40 -12.65 -3.02
N ARG A 10 -2.44 -13.46 -2.53
CA ARG A 10 -1.15 -12.96 -1.99
C ARG A 10 -0.21 -12.38 -3.04
N ASN A 11 -0.36 -12.77 -4.31
CA ASN A 11 0.56 -12.35 -5.37
C ASN A 11 0.29 -10.92 -5.85
N GLY A 12 -0.93 -10.40 -5.66
CA GLY A 12 -1.31 -9.06 -6.10
C GLY A 12 -0.68 -7.95 -5.27
N GLU A 13 -0.60 -8.13 -3.94
CA GLU A 13 -0.07 -7.11 -3.02
C GLU A 13 1.45 -6.92 -3.15
N THR A 14 2.18 -8.00 -3.44
CA THR A 14 3.64 -7.90 -3.65
C THR A 14 4.01 -7.14 -4.92
N LEU A 15 3.12 -7.13 -5.91
CA LEU A 15 3.31 -6.49 -7.21
C LEU A 15 2.57 -5.14 -7.32
N GLU A 16 1.81 -4.73 -6.30
CA GLU A 16 1.11 -3.45 -6.29
C GLU A 16 2.10 -2.30 -6.24
N GLN A 17 2.26 -1.61 -7.38
CA GLN A 17 3.05 -0.40 -7.49
C GLN A 17 2.28 0.81 -6.97
N ILE A 18 2.96 1.61 -6.16
CA ILE A 18 2.44 2.83 -5.56
C ILE A 18 3.42 3.98 -5.82
N VAL A 19 2.87 5.19 -5.95
CA VAL A 19 3.64 6.42 -6.02
C VAL A 19 3.49 7.16 -4.70
N LEU A 20 4.59 7.49 -4.04
CA LEU A 20 4.61 8.43 -2.92
C LEU A 20 5.04 9.79 -3.44
N ASN A 21 4.17 10.78 -3.33
CA ASN A 21 4.48 12.17 -3.60
C ASN A 21 4.74 12.89 -2.28
N VAL A 22 6.01 13.09 -1.94
CA VAL A 22 6.47 13.68 -0.68
C VAL A 22 6.94 15.11 -0.97
N GLY A 23 6.16 16.10 -0.55
CA GLY A 23 6.51 17.51 -0.76
C GLY A 23 6.69 17.93 -2.23
N GLY A 24 6.12 17.16 -3.18
CA GLY A 24 6.31 17.35 -4.62
C GLY A 24 7.31 16.41 -5.28
N ILE A 25 8.07 15.62 -4.51
CA ILE A 25 9.02 14.63 -5.05
C ILE A 25 8.34 13.27 -5.15
N ARG A 26 8.39 12.66 -6.34
CA ARG A 26 7.76 11.36 -6.61
C ARG A 26 8.74 10.22 -6.40
N TYR A 27 8.32 9.23 -5.61
CA TYR A 27 9.02 7.97 -5.41
C TYR A 27 8.11 6.82 -5.83
N GLU A 28 8.60 5.94 -6.70
CA GLU A 28 7.89 4.74 -7.11
C GLU A 28 8.42 3.53 -6.34
N THR A 29 7.51 2.74 -5.79
CA THR A 29 7.87 1.55 -5.01
C THR A 29 6.72 0.55 -5.03
N TYR A 30 6.93 -0.63 -4.45
CA TYR A 30 5.87 -1.59 -4.17
C TYR A 30 5.26 -1.36 -2.79
N ARG A 31 3.98 -1.68 -2.61
CA ARG A 31 3.33 -1.72 -1.30
C ARG A 31 4.11 -2.60 -0.31
N SER A 32 4.62 -3.74 -0.79
CA SER A 32 5.45 -4.67 -0.02
C SER A 32 6.69 -4.02 0.60
N THR A 33 7.33 -3.07 -0.09
CA THR A 33 8.47 -2.30 0.46
C THR A 33 8.06 -1.54 1.72
N LEU A 34 6.88 -0.92 1.71
CA LEU A 34 6.39 -0.13 2.85
C LEU A 34 5.91 -1.03 3.99
N THR A 35 5.20 -2.11 3.66
CA THR A 35 4.65 -3.04 4.66
C THR A 35 5.69 -3.99 5.25
N SER A 36 6.91 -4.06 4.70
CA SER A 36 8.05 -4.79 5.27
C SER A 36 8.46 -4.28 6.66
N TYR A 37 8.07 -3.04 6.99
CA TYR A 37 8.30 -2.43 8.31
C TYR A 37 6.96 -2.10 8.99
N PRO A 38 6.17 -3.11 9.41
CA PRO A 38 4.77 -2.94 9.80
C PRO A 38 4.57 -2.06 11.04
N ASN A 39 5.59 -1.92 11.89
CA ASN A 39 5.55 -1.13 13.11
C ASN A 39 5.88 0.36 12.89
N THR A 40 6.22 0.75 11.66
CA THR A 40 6.40 2.17 11.30
C THR A 40 5.06 2.80 10.93
N LEU A 41 4.98 4.14 10.97
CA LEU A 41 3.79 4.87 10.52
C LEU A 41 3.42 4.49 9.07
N LEU A 42 4.42 4.49 8.18
CA LEU A 42 4.23 4.21 6.77
C LEU A 42 3.82 2.75 6.54
N GLY A 43 4.46 1.79 7.21
CA GLY A 43 4.05 0.38 7.16
C GLY A 43 2.66 0.14 7.73
N THR A 44 2.27 0.88 8.78
CA THR A 44 0.91 0.82 9.33
C THR A 44 -0.11 1.43 8.37
N MET A 45 0.16 2.60 7.76
CA MET A 45 -0.74 3.22 6.79
C MET A 45 -1.06 2.29 5.62
N PHE A 46 -0.03 1.60 5.10
CA PHE A 46 -0.16 0.73 3.92
C PHE A 46 -0.52 -0.73 4.24
N ALA A 47 -0.79 -1.07 5.50
CA ALA A 47 -1.26 -2.40 5.87
C ALA A 47 -2.66 -2.67 5.30
N GLU A 48 -2.96 -3.92 4.92
CA GLU A 48 -4.23 -4.28 4.26
C GLU A 48 -5.46 -3.88 5.10
N ARG A 49 -5.37 -4.01 6.43
CA ARG A 49 -6.43 -3.58 7.36
C ARG A 49 -6.79 -2.08 7.28
N ASN A 50 -5.88 -1.26 6.78
CA ASN A 50 -6.02 0.20 6.68
C ASN A 50 -6.29 0.66 5.25
N LYS A 51 -6.39 -0.24 4.28
CA LYS A 51 -6.58 0.09 2.86
C LYS A 51 -7.81 0.95 2.57
N ALA A 52 -8.90 0.75 3.32
CA ALA A 52 -10.11 1.57 3.19
C ALA A 52 -9.94 3.03 3.64
N LEU A 53 -8.89 3.33 4.41
CA LEU A 53 -8.55 4.69 4.88
C LEU A 53 -7.61 5.42 3.91
N LEU A 54 -7.09 4.72 2.91
CA LEU A 54 -6.18 5.28 1.93
C LEU A 54 -6.97 5.98 0.83
N HIS A 55 -6.56 7.20 0.50
CA HIS A 55 -7.17 8.02 -0.54
C HIS A 55 -6.14 8.33 -1.64
N PRO A 56 -5.89 7.38 -2.57
CA PRO A 56 -4.96 7.64 -3.65
C PRO A 56 -5.54 8.68 -4.61
N ILE A 57 -4.66 9.56 -5.06
CA ILE A 57 -4.85 10.42 -6.22
C ILE A 57 -4.47 9.59 -7.46
N ASN A 58 -5.16 9.78 -8.57
CA ASN A 58 -4.86 9.11 -9.86
C ASN A 58 -4.77 7.57 -9.79
N GLY A 59 -5.43 6.93 -8.81
CA GLY A 59 -5.52 5.48 -8.67
C GLY A 59 -4.41 4.82 -7.84
N ASN A 60 -3.19 5.36 -7.79
CA ASN A 60 -2.09 4.77 -7.01
C ASN A 60 -1.08 5.75 -6.39
N GLU A 61 -1.36 7.06 -6.43
CA GLU A 61 -0.47 8.09 -5.89
C GLU A 61 -0.94 8.60 -4.53
N TYR A 62 -0.04 8.68 -3.56
CA TYR A 62 -0.34 9.14 -2.20
C TYR A 62 0.49 10.37 -1.87
N PHE A 63 -0.19 11.47 -1.54
CA PHE A 63 0.47 12.70 -1.13
C PHE A 63 0.81 12.68 0.35
N ILE A 64 2.05 13.06 0.67
CA ILE A 64 2.56 13.21 2.02
C ILE A 64 3.09 14.63 2.16
N ASP A 65 2.43 15.42 3.00
CA ASP A 65 2.79 16.81 3.28
C ASP A 65 4.01 16.87 4.22
N ARG A 66 5.20 16.70 3.65
CA ARG A 66 6.49 16.67 4.35
C ARG A 66 7.58 17.33 3.49
N ASN A 67 8.55 17.93 4.17
CA ASN A 67 9.71 18.63 3.61
C ASN A 67 10.88 17.69 3.30
#